data_AF-A0A939P0S1-F1
#
_entry.id   AF-A0A939P0S1-F1
#
_cell.length_a   1.000
_cell.length_b   1.000
_cell.length_c   1.000
_cell.angle_alpha   90.00
_cell.angle_beta   90.00
_cell.angle_gamma   90.00
#
_symmetry.space_group_name_H-M   'P 1'
#
loop_
_entity.id
_entity.type
_entity.pdbx_description
1 polymer ?
#
loop_
_entity_poly.entity_id
_entity_poly.type
_entity_poly.pdbx_seq_one_letter_code
_entity_poly.pdbx_strand_id
1 'polypeptide(L)'
;MFSDNKNDKVAYFGVWADAAGDYRLRREALRLCIEAACRCFDQDMRASKDTQAALSYLGESIARAGVLSFRKALELPDPYEREQAAQQACASIARCVLGRPLSEGDWK
;
A
#
# COMPACT_ATOMS: atom_id res chain seq x y z
N MET A 1 -20.67 22.05 -19.03
CA MET A 1 -21.05 20.68 -19.42
C MET A 1 -19.91 20.09 -20.23
N PHE A 2 -19.11 19.21 -19.63
CA PHE A 2 -18.39 18.15 -20.33
C PHE A 2 -18.40 16.94 -19.40
N SER A 3 -19.25 15.99 -19.75
CA SER A 3 -19.38 14.71 -19.08
C SER A 3 -18.33 13.73 -19.61
N ASP A 4 -18.01 12.77 -18.75
CA ASP A 4 -17.57 11.42 -19.10
C ASP A 4 -16.12 11.30 -19.61
N ASN A 5 -15.18 11.06 -18.69
CA ASN A 5 -14.00 10.27 -19.04
C ASN A 5 -14.03 8.96 -18.26
N LYS A 6 -14.60 7.96 -18.93
CA LYS A 6 -14.60 6.54 -18.59
C LYS A 6 -13.20 6.08 -18.15
N ASN A 7 -13.15 5.47 -16.97
CA ASN A 7 -12.52 4.17 -16.77
C ASN A 7 -11.04 4.05 -17.18
N ASP A 8 -10.19 4.95 -16.68
CA ASP A 8 -8.73 4.79 -16.69
C ASP A 8 -8.31 3.79 -15.60
N LYS A 9 -8.76 2.53 -15.72
CA LYS A 9 -8.20 1.39 -14.99
C LYS A 9 -6.93 0.91 -15.71
N VAL A 10 -6.03 1.84 -16.00
CA VAL A 10 -4.80 1.56 -16.72
C VAL A 10 -3.77 1.04 -15.73
N ALA A 11 -3.50 -0.26 -15.84
CA ALA A 11 -2.34 -1.01 -15.33
C ALA A 11 -1.26 -0.17 -14.62
N TYR A 12 -1.50 0.18 -13.35
CA TYR A 12 -0.69 1.16 -12.62
C TYR A 12 0.75 0.70 -12.33
N PHE A 13 1.02 -0.62 -12.43
CA PHE A 13 2.29 -1.23 -12.00
C PHE A 13 3.07 -1.96 -13.09
N GLY A 14 2.64 -1.89 -14.36
CA GLY A 14 3.20 -2.74 -15.42
C GLY A 14 4.59 -2.35 -15.97
N VAL A 15 4.93 -1.05 -16.05
CA VAL A 15 6.10 -0.60 -16.84
C VAL A 15 6.66 0.76 -16.37
N TRP A 16 7.36 0.89 -15.24
CA TRP A 16 7.85 2.21 -14.80
C TRP A 16 9.25 2.15 -14.17
N ALA A 17 10.28 2.18 -15.01
CA ALA A 17 11.67 2.42 -14.64
C ALA A 17 12.07 3.85 -15.05
N ASP A 18 11.86 4.82 -14.17
CA ASP A 18 12.54 6.13 -14.25
C ASP A 18 12.77 6.70 -12.84
N ALA A 19 13.99 7.14 -12.55
CA ALA A 19 14.50 7.36 -11.19
C ALA A 19 13.88 8.58 -10.47
N ALA A 20 13.33 9.56 -11.20
CA ALA A 20 12.50 10.62 -10.61
C ALA A 20 11.04 10.18 -10.37
N GLY A 21 10.61 9.14 -11.08
CA GLY A 21 9.36 8.43 -10.83
C GLY A 21 9.37 7.66 -9.52
N ASP A 22 10.53 7.16 -9.09
CA ASP A 22 10.66 6.28 -7.91
C ASP A 22 10.06 6.89 -6.62
N TYR A 23 10.27 8.17 -6.32
CA TYR A 23 9.70 8.76 -5.10
C TYR A 23 8.18 8.89 -5.17
N ARG A 24 7.63 9.30 -6.32
CA ARG A 24 6.18 9.40 -6.53
C ARG A 24 5.53 8.01 -6.51
N LEU A 25 6.17 7.03 -7.14
CA LEU A 25 5.72 5.64 -7.20
C LEU A 25 5.74 4.99 -5.81
N ARG A 26 6.81 5.19 -5.03
CA ARG A 26 6.87 4.71 -3.64
C ARG A 26 5.77 5.33 -2.77
N ARG A 27 5.47 6.62 -2.97
CA ARG A 27 4.37 7.30 -2.28
C ARG A 27 3.01 6.71 -2.65
N GLU A 28 2.77 6.42 -3.92
CA GLU A 28 1.50 5.81 -4.31
C GLU A 28 1.38 4.37 -3.79
N ALA A 29 2.44 3.57 -3.91
CA ALA A 29 2.46 2.23 -3.36
C ALA A 29 2.19 2.24 -1.85
N LEU A 30 2.74 3.23 -1.12
CA LEU A 30 2.44 3.43 0.29
C LEU A 30 0.96 3.79 0.53
N ARG A 31 0.37 4.68 -0.29
CA ARG A 31 -1.07 5.01 -0.18
C ARG A 31 -1.96 3.79 -0.36
N LEU A 32 -1.66 2.93 -1.33
CA LEU A 32 -2.40 1.68 -1.54
C LEU A 32 -2.25 0.70 -0.38
N CYS A 33 -1.09 0.69 0.29
CA CYS A 33 -0.91 -0.07 1.53
C CYS A 33 -1.75 0.50 2.68
N ILE A 34 -1.81 1.84 2.82
CA ILE A 34 -2.63 2.51 3.84
C ILE A 34 -4.12 2.23 3.61
N GLU A 35 -4.59 2.37 2.37
CA GLU A 35 -5.98 2.05 2.01
C GLU A 35 -6.29 0.57 2.29
N ALA A 36 -5.34 -0.33 2.01
CA ALA A 36 -5.47 -1.74 2.37
C ALA A 36 -5.52 -1.97 3.87
N ALA A 37 -4.70 -1.27 4.67
CA ALA A 37 -4.75 -1.36 6.12
C ALA A 37 -6.12 -0.90 6.67
N CYS A 38 -6.67 0.21 6.16
CA CYS A 38 -7.98 0.71 6.60
C CYS A 38 -9.15 -0.19 6.16
N ARG A 39 -9.00 -0.94 5.06
CA ARG A 39 -10.08 -1.78 4.52
C ARG A 39 -9.98 -3.25 4.89
N CYS A 40 -8.84 -3.72 5.42
CA CYS A 40 -8.63 -5.14 5.69
C CYS A 40 -9.52 -5.73 6.81
N PHE A 41 -10.19 -4.87 7.57
CA PHE A 41 -11.23 -5.26 8.53
C PHE A 41 -12.48 -5.79 7.82
N ASP A 42 -13.03 -5.02 6.87
CA ASP A 42 -14.28 -5.35 6.17
C ASP A 42 -14.08 -6.11 4.85
N GLN A 43 -12.91 -5.95 4.20
CA GLN A 43 -12.64 -6.46 2.87
C GLN A 43 -11.42 -7.38 2.85
N ASP A 44 -11.48 -8.44 2.05
CA ASP A 44 -10.33 -9.31 1.83
C ASP A 44 -9.29 -8.65 0.91
N MET A 45 -8.38 -7.92 1.51
CA MET A 45 -7.29 -7.25 0.80
C MET A 45 -6.20 -8.22 0.30
N ARG A 46 -6.26 -9.53 0.61
CA ARG A 46 -5.33 -10.53 0.07
C ARG A 46 -5.49 -10.70 -1.44
N ALA A 47 -6.74 -10.62 -1.91
CA ALA A 47 -7.11 -10.78 -3.32
C ALA A 47 -6.99 -9.48 -4.14
N SER A 48 -6.74 -8.34 -3.47
CA SER A 48 -6.57 -7.05 -4.14
C SER A 48 -5.29 -7.03 -4.97
N LYS A 49 -5.44 -6.99 -6.31
CA LYS A 49 -4.31 -6.93 -7.24
C LYS A 49 -3.44 -5.70 -7.02
N ASP A 50 -4.07 -4.56 -6.71
CA ASP A 50 -3.36 -3.29 -6.50
C ASP A 50 -2.52 -3.34 -5.22
N THR A 51 -3.05 -3.95 -4.14
CA THR A 51 -2.31 -4.14 -2.89
C THR A 51 -1.13 -5.10 -3.09
N GLN A 52 -1.33 -6.21 -3.81
CA GLN A 52 -0.25 -7.16 -4.10
C GLN A 52 0.87 -6.52 -4.96
N ALA A 53 0.50 -5.71 -5.95
CA ALA A 53 1.45 -5.00 -6.79
C ALA A 53 2.25 -3.96 -6.01
N ALA A 54 1.57 -3.15 -5.18
CA ALA A 54 2.21 -2.17 -4.30
C ALA A 54 3.21 -2.83 -3.32
N LEU A 55 2.80 -3.93 -2.68
CA LEU A 55 3.66 -4.69 -1.77
C LEU A 55 4.87 -5.29 -2.51
N SER A 56 4.70 -5.77 -3.73
CA SER A 56 5.81 -6.34 -4.51
C SER A 56 6.83 -5.26 -4.88
N TYR A 57 6.37 -4.11 -5.38
CA TYR A 57 7.23 -2.96 -5.69
C TYR A 57 8.00 -2.42 -4.46
N LEU A 58 7.32 -2.29 -3.32
CA LEU A 58 7.96 -1.84 -2.07
C LEU A 58 8.92 -2.88 -1.48
N GLY A 59 8.66 -4.17 -1.71
CA GLY A 59 9.46 -5.28 -1.25
C GLY A 59 10.78 -5.43 -2.01
N GLU A 60 10.79 -5.09 -3.29
CA GLU A 60 11.99 -5.08 -4.14
C GLU A 60 12.86 -3.84 -3.95
N SER A 61 12.29 -2.74 -3.46
CA SER A 61 13.00 -1.45 -3.36
C SER A 61 13.64 -1.20 -1.99
N ILE A 62 12.84 -0.86 -0.96
CA ILE A 62 13.37 -0.30 0.30
C ILE A 62 12.70 -0.82 1.58
N ALA A 63 11.53 -1.44 1.49
CA ALA A 63 10.67 -1.72 2.65
C ALA A 63 10.40 -3.22 2.85
N ARG A 64 11.32 -4.09 2.40
CA ARG A 64 11.14 -5.56 2.40
C ARG A 64 10.64 -6.13 3.73
N ALA A 65 11.23 -5.72 4.85
CA ALA A 65 10.81 -6.20 6.16
C ALA A 65 9.37 -5.77 6.51
N GLY A 66 9.03 -4.50 6.27
CA GLY A 66 7.68 -3.98 6.49
C GLY A 66 6.64 -4.66 5.60
N VAL A 67 6.98 -4.91 4.33
CA VAL A 67 6.13 -5.65 3.38
C VAL A 67 5.88 -7.09 3.82
N LEU A 68 6.91 -7.80 4.29
CA LEU A 68 6.74 -9.16 4.82
C LEU A 68 5.82 -9.17 6.05
N SER A 69 5.99 -8.20 6.96
CA SER A 69 5.08 -8.04 8.11
C SER A 69 3.66 -7.73 7.67
N PHE A 70 3.48 -6.91 6.64
CA PHE A 70 2.16 -6.57 6.11
C PHE A 70 1.46 -7.80 5.51
N ARG A 71 2.18 -8.61 4.73
CA ARG A 71 1.65 -9.87 4.19
C ARG A 71 1.21 -10.83 5.29
N LYS A 72 2.04 -10.99 6.33
CA LYS A 72 1.69 -11.79 7.51
C LYS A 72 0.49 -11.23 8.27
N ALA A 73 0.39 -9.90 8.38
CA ALA A 73 -0.75 -9.26 9.02
C ALA A 73 -2.04 -9.61 8.30
N LEU A 74 -2.07 -9.52 6.96
CA LEU A 74 -3.24 -9.89 6.17
C LEU A 74 -3.66 -11.35 6.39
N GLU A 75 -2.72 -12.26 6.67
CA GLU A 75 -2.97 -13.68 6.94
C GLU A 75 -3.67 -13.96 8.28
N LEU A 76 -3.72 -12.99 9.20
CA LEU A 76 -4.36 -13.15 10.51
C LEU A 76 -5.86 -13.44 10.37
N PRO A 77 -6.41 -14.40 11.15
CA PRO A 77 -7.81 -14.78 11.06
C PRO A 77 -8.74 -13.73 11.68
N ASP A 78 -8.34 -13.13 12.80
CA ASP A 78 -9.10 -12.11 13.50
C ASP A 78 -9.02 -10.76 12.76
N PRO A 79 -10.16 -10.12 12.44
CA PRO A 79 -10.18 -8.90 11.65
C PRO A 79 -9.59 -7.69 12.41
N TYR A 80 -9.72 -7.64 13.74
CA TYR A 80 -9.18 -6.56 14.56
C TYR A 80 -7.66 -6.68 14.69
N GLU A 81 -7.15 -7.87 14.98
CA GLU A 81 -5.71 -8.12 15.01
C GLU A 81 -5.07 -7.91 13.63
N ARG A 82 -5.77 -8.31 12.55
CA ARG A 82 -5.34 -8.08 11.17
C ARG A 82 -5.17 -6.60 10.88
N GLU A 83 -6.16 -5.78 11.20
CA GLU A 83 -6.11 -4.34 11.00
C GLU A 83 -4.96 -3.71 11.79
N GLN A 84 -4.85 -4.00 13.08
CA GLN A 84 -3.77 -3.45 13.91
C GLN A 84 -2.39 -3.84 13.39
N ALA A 85 -2.18 -5.12 13.05
CA ALA A 85 -0.92 -5.60 12.52
C ALA A 85 -0.60 -4.97 11.14
N ALA A 86 -1.62 -4.79 10.29
CA ALA A 86 -1.47 -4.15 8.99
C ALA A 86 -1.11 -2.67 9.14
N GLN A 87 -1.75 -1.96 10.07
CA GLN A 87 -1.43 -0.56 10.36
C GLN A 87 0.00 -0.40 10.91
N GLN A 88 0.44 -1.28 11.81
CA GLN A 88 1.82 -1.30 12.33
C GLN A 88 2.84 -1.56 11.21
N ALA A 89 2.55 -2.53 10.33
CA ALA A 89 3.39 -2.80 9.19
C ALA A 89 3.43 -1.62 8.20
N CYS A 90 2.30 -0.95 7.97
CA CYS A 90 2.22 0.29 7.18
C CYS A 90 3.08 1.41 7.78
N ALA A 91 3.06 1.60 9.09
CA ALA A 91 3.91 2.59 9.75
C ALA A 91 5.40 2.28 9.57
N SER A 92 5.78 0.99 9.58
CA SER A 92 7.16 0.57 9.28
C SER A 92 7.54 0.87 7.83
N ILE A 93 6.69 0.54 6.87
CA ILE A 93 6.90 0.85 5.44
C ILE A 93 7.02 2.37 5.23
N ALA A 94 6.15 3.16 5.87
CA ALA A 94 6.14 4.61 5.76
C ALA A 94 7.44 5.25 6.27
N ARG A 95 8.03 4.73 7.35
CA ARG A 95 9.34 5.21 7.84
C ARG A 95 10.43 5.03 6.79
N CYS A 96 10.41 3.92 6.05
CA CYS A 96 11.36 3.69 4.96
C CYS A 96 11.08 4.61 3.77
N VAL A 97 9.81 4.77 3.38
CA VAL A 97 9.40 5.52 2.17
C VAL A 97 9.47 7.05 2.35
N LEU A 98 8.99 7.56 3.48
CA LEU A 98 8.87 8.99 3.74
C LEU A 98 10.00 9.54 4.61
N GLY A 99 10.79 8.67 5.26
CA GLY A 99 11.77 9.10 6.26
C GLY A 99 11.15 9.65 7.55
N ARG A 100 9.82 9.53 7.73
CA ARG A 100 9.05 10.03 8.88
C ARG A 100 7.93 9.05 9.26
N PRO A 101 7.43 9.07 10.50
CA PRO A 101 6.23 8.31 10.86
C PRO A 101 4.97 8.86 10.14
N LEU A 102 3.97 7.98 9.93
CA LEU A 102 2.65 8.38 9.46
C LEU A 102 2.01 9.34 10.47
N SER A 103 1.41 10.41 9.95
CA SER A 103 0.58 11.35 10.72
C SER A 103 -0.89 10.99 10.57
N GLU A 104 -1.78 11.48 11.45
CA GLU A 104 -3.23 11.25 11.32
C GLU A 104 -3.79 11.66 9.95
N GLY A 105 -3.21 12.69 9.32
CA GLY A 105 -3.61 13.13 7.98
C GLY A 105 -3.23 12.19 6.84
N ASP A 106 -2.31 11.24 7.05
CA ASP A 106 -1.92 10.27 6.03
C ASP A 106 -2.89 9.07 5.96
N TRP A 107 -3.75 8.90 6.96
CA TRP A 107 -4.77 7.83 7.04
C TRP A 107 -6.14 8.23 6.45
N LYS A 108 -6.30 9.50 6.06
CA LYS A 108 -7.52 10.08 5.47
C LYS A 108 -7.40 10.17 3.96
#